data_AF-A0A4R7ZX45-F1
#
_entry.id   AF-A0A4R7ZX45-F1
#
_cell.length_a   1.000
_cell.length_b   1.000
_cell.length_c   1.000
_cell.angle_alpha   90.00
_cell.angle_beta   90.00
_cell.angle_gamma   90.00
#
_symmetry.space_group_name_H-M   'P 1'
#
loop_
_entity.id
_entity.type
_entity.pdbx_description
1 polymer ?
#
loop_
_entity_poly.entity_id
_entity_poly.type
_entity_poly.pdbx_seq_one_letter_code
_entity_poly.pdbx_strand_id
1 'polypeptide(L)'
;MTVNGEITSPPEIDSGLAAAALAVFAHRHEVVHLLYAATDEPDALARIAGLLRLDEATIARVLDQPLRWLLPQFRSELESIAAMPESVVAAAPVVEAAAGLEPTAGLDAAAGLEPAATSNS
;
A
#
# COMPACT_ATOMS: atom_id res chain seq x y z
N MET A 1 8.37 19.22 -3.48
CA MET A 1 8.77 20.55 -2.96
C MET A 1 8.70 20.44 -1.45
N THR A 2 9.84 20.40 -0.76
CA THR A 2 9.91 20.29 0.71
C THR A 2 9.68 21.65 1.33
N VAL A 3 8.61 21.78 2.12
CA VAL A 3 8.40 22.95 2.97
C VAL A 3 8.31 22.42 4.41
N ASN A 4 9.29 22.75 5.25
CA ASN A 4 9.39 22.42 6.69
C ASN A 4 9.73 20.98 7.13
N GLY A 5 10.65 20.27 6.47
CA GLY A 5 11.25 19.03 7.01
C GLY A 5 10.32 17.82 7.14
N GLU A 6 9.02 17.99 6.88
CA GLU A 6 8.08 16.92 6.64
C GLU A 6 8.20 16.52 5.16
N ILE A 7 8.47 15.24 4.90
CA ILE A 7 8.29 14.68 3.57
C ILE A 7 6.78 14.65 3.33
N THR A 8 6.22 15.77 2.88
CA THR A 8 4.91 15.77 2.24
C THR A 8 5.11 15.18 0.85
N SER A 9 5.31 13.86 0.79
CA SER A 9 5.06 13.14 -0.44
C SER A 9 3.66 13.57 -0.88
N PRO A 10 3.47 14.03 -2.13
CA PRO A 10 2.12 14.20 -2.65
C PRO A 10 1.39 12.88 -2.38
N PRO A 11 0.13 12.89 -1.92
CA PRO A 11 -0.58 11.65 -1.67
C PRO A 11 -0.51 10.82 -2.95
N GLU A 12 0.28 9.75 -2.92
CA GLU A 12 0.33 8.80 -4.02
C GLU A 12 -1.06 8.20 -4.06
N ILE A 13 -1.76 8.44 -5.17
CA ILE A 13 -3.10 7.93 -5.37
C ILE A 13 -2.94 6.42 -5.54
N ASP A 14 -3.27 5.66 -4.50
CA ASP A 14 -3.31 4.22 -4.60
C ASP A 14 -4.48 3.77 -5.48
N SER A 15 -4.33 2.62 -6.14
CA SER A 15 -5.32 2.13 -7.11
C SER A 15 -6.71 1.92 -6.49
N GLY A 16 -6.76 1.52 -5.21
CA GLY A 16 -8.00 1.36 -4.45
C GLY A 16 -8.70 2.69 -4.18
N LEU A 17 -7.95 3.72 -3.78
CA LEU A 17 -8.47 5.08 -3.58
C LEU A 17 -8.96 5.70 -4.91
N ALA A 18 -8.26 5.46 -6.02
CA ALA A 18 -8.70 5.89 -7.34
C ALA A 18 -10.01 5.21 -7.75
N ALA A 19 -10.13 3.90 -7.55
CA ALA A 19 -11.36 3.15 -7.82
C ALA A 19 -12.54 3.64 -6.95
N ALA A 20 -12.30 3.88 -5.66
CA ALA A 20 -13.30 4.41 -4.75
C ALA A 20 -13.76 5.83 -5.15
N ALA A 21 -12.83 6.69 -5.55
CA ALA A 21 -13.15 8.03 -6.06
C ALA A 21 -14.02 7.98 -7.33
N LEU A 22 -13.77 7.02 -8.23
CA LEU A 22 -14.61 6.80 -9.42
C LEU A 22 -16.01 6.31 -9.04
N ALA A 23 -16.13 5.45 -8.03
CA ALA A 23 -17.42 4.99 -7.52
C ALA A 23 -18.25 6.15 -6.92
N VAL A 24 -17.61 7.02 -6.14
CA VAL A 24 -18.20 8.27 -5.62
C VAL A 24 -18.63 9.17 -6.76
N PHE A 25 -17.80 9.35 -7.79
CA PHE A 25 -18.15 10.18 -8.95
C PHE A 25 -19.38 9.63 -9.71
N ALA A 26 -19.46 8.31 -9.87
CA ALA A 26 -20.59 7.65 -10.53
C ALA A 26 -21.92 7.93 -9.79
N HIS A 27 -21.89 8.01 -8.45
CA HIS A 27 -23.06 8.24 -7.59
C HIS A 27 -23.08 9.66 -7.01
N ARG A 28 -22.41 10.63 -7.65
CA ARG A 28 -22.16 11.97 -7.08
C ARG A 28 -23.40 12.69 -6.53
N HIS A 29 -24.54 12.54 -7.20
CA HIS A 29 -25.77 13.21 -6.77
C HIS A 29 -26.32 12.58 -5.49
N GLU A 30 -26.31 11.24 -5.42
CA GLU A 30 -26.75 10.50 -4.23
C GLU A 30 -25.80 10.73 -3.05
N VAL A 31 -24.49 10.71 -3.30
CA VAL A 31 -23.47 11.02 -2.27
C VAL A 31 -23.69 12.42 -1.69
N VAL A 32 -23.87 13.44 -2.54
CA VAL A 32 -24.16 14.81 -2.08
C VAL A 32 -25.47 14.85 -1.28
N HIS A 33 -26.52 14.17 -1.72
CA HIS A 33 -27.77 14.11 -0.96
C HIS A 33 -27.60 13.45 0.42
N LEU A 34 -26.83 12.35 0.50
CA LEU A 34 -26.54 11.68 1.77
C LEU A 34 -25.72 12.56 2.71
N LEU A 35 -24.75 13.32 2.20
CA LEU A 35 -23.99 14.28 3.00
C LEU A 35 -24.89 15.38 3.58
N TYR A 36 -25.84 15.90 2.81
CA TYR A 36 -26.77 16.93 3.29
C TYR A 36 -27.86 16.39 4.23
N ALA A 37 -28.20 15.11 4.11
CA ALA A 37 -29.22 14.48 4.93
C ALA A 37 -28.67 13.88 6.24
N ALA A 38 -27.34 13.70 6.34
CA ALA A 38 -26.69 13.13 7.50
C ALA A 38 -26.79 14.05 8.72
N THR A 39 -26.91 13.44 9.89
CA THR A 39 -26.97 14.16 11.17
C THR A 39 -25.59 14.64 11.61
N ASP A 40 -24.57 13.82 11.35
CA ASP A 40 -23.17 14.04 11.67
C ASP A 40 -22.27 13.32 10.66
N GLU A 41 -20.96 13.50 10.79
CA GLU A 41 -19.97 12.91 9.89
C GLU A 41 -19.97 11.36 9.91
N PRO A 42 -19.98 10.67 11.07
CA PRO A 42 -20.12 9.21 11.11
C PRO A 42 -21.39 8.68 10.41
N ASP A 43 -22.54 9.34 10.59
CA ASP A 43 -23.79 8.99 9.90
C ASP A 43 -23.67 9.13 8.38
N ALA A 44 -23.00 10.19 7.90
CA ALA A 44 -22.69 10.37 6.48
C ALA A 44 -21.80 9.25 5.94
N LEU A 45 -20.70 8.94 6.64
CA LEU A 45 -19.75 7.89 6.23
C LEU A 45 -20.44 6.52 6.15
N ALA A 46 -21.20 6.14 7.17
CA ALA A 46 -21.92 4.86 7.20
C ALA A 46 -22.92 4.73 6.04
N ARG A 47 -23.66 5.81 5.72
CA ARG A 47 -24.62 5.82 4.61
C ARG A 47 -23.94 5.69 3.24
N ILE A 48 -22.86 6.42 3.02
CA ILE A 48 -22.13 6.40 1.76
C ILE A 48 -21.40 5.06 1.58
N ALA A 49 -20.79 4.54 2.64
CA ALA A 49 -20.21 3.19 2.68
C ALA A 49 -21.24 2.12 2.31
N GLY A 50 -22.45 2.21 2.88
CA GLY A 50 -23.56 1.32 2.54
C GLY A 50 -24.03 1.41 1.09
N LEU A 51 -24.09 2.62 0.52
CA LEU A 51 -24.44 2.85 -0.89
C LEU A 51 -23.40 2.23 -1.83
N LEU A 52 -22.12 2.47 -1.57
CA LEU A 52 -21.01 2.13 -2.48
C LEU A 52 -20.41 0.74 -2.21
N ARG A 53 -20.80 0.08 -1.11
CA ARG A 53 -20.22 -1.19 -0.63
C ARG A 53 -18.71 -1.11 -0.41
N LEU A 54 -18.26 0.02 0.13
CA LEU A 54 -16.88 0.30 0.50
C LEU A 54 -16.79 0.44 2.03
N ASP A 55 -15.58 0.32 2.58
CA ASP A 55 -15.36 0.59 3.99
C ASP A 55 -15.39 2.09 4.29
N GLU A 56 -15.81 2.45 5.50
CA GLU A 56 -15.94 3.85 5.93
C GLU A 56 -14.60 4.61 5.93
N ALA A 57 -13.47 3.93 6.20
CA ALA A 57 -12.15 4.56 6.21
C ALA A 57 -11.72 4.96 4.79
N THR A 58 -12.00 4.13 3.79
CA THR A 58 -11.79 4.45 2.38
C THR A 58 -12.68 5.61 1.95
N ILE A 59 -13.95 5.64 2.35
CA ILE A 59 -14.83 6.79 2.07
C ILE A 59 -14.28 8.06 2.70
N ALA A 60 -13.87 8.02 3.97
CA ALA A 60 -13.25 9.17 4.63
C ALA A 60 -12.01 9.65 3.86
N ARG A 61 -11.12 8.74 3.46
CA ARG A 61 -9.94 9.08 2.63
C ARG A 61 -10.31 9.70 1.29
N VAL A 62 -11.39 9.27 0.65
CA VAL A 62 -11.89 9.87 -0.60
C VAL A 62 -12.47 11.27 -0.35
N LEU A 63 -13.26 11.45 0.72
CA LEU A 63 -13.85 12.75 1.06
C LEU A 63 -12.82 13.79 1.51
N ASP A 64 -11.69 13.34 2.06
CA ASP A 64 -10.52 14.17 2.36
C ASP A 64 -9.75 14.64 1.11
N GLN A 65 -10.03 14.05 -0.07
CA GLN A 65 -9.37 14.47 -1.30
C GLN A 65 -9.88 15.82 -1.79
N PRO A 66 -9.02 16.62 -2.43
CA PRO A 66 -9.44 17.91 -2.97
C PRO A 66 -10.50 17.72 -4.05
N LEU A 67 -11.58 18.51 -3.98
CA LEU A 67 -12.75 18.46 -4.89
C LEU A 67 -12.39 18.49 -6.38
N ARG A 68 -11.20 18.99 -6.73
CA ARG A 68 -10.68 18.95 -8.11
C ARG A 68 -10.62 17.54 -8.69
N TRP A 69 -10.48 16.50 -7.87
CA TRP A 69 -10.52 15.09 -8.32
C TRP A 69 -11.87 14.67 -8.88
N LEU A 70 -12.96 15.35 -8.48
CA LEU A 70 -14.30 15.10 -9.01
C LEU A 70 -14.54 15.86 -10.32
N LEU A 71 -13.54 16.54 -10.89
CA LEU A 71 -13.67 17.21 -12.18
C LEU A 71 -13.42 16.22 -13.35
N PRO A 72 -14.11 16.37 -14.49
CA PRO A 72 -14.00 15.44 -15.62
C PRO A 72 -12.57 15.23 -16.13
N GLN A 73 -11.71 16.24 -16.07
CA GLN A 73 -10.33 16.15 -16.56
C GLN A 73 -9.44 15.20 -15.74
N PHE A 74 -9.72 15.02 -14.44
CA PHE A 74 -8.98 14.11 -13.58
C PHE A 74 -9.53 12.68 -13.64
N ARG A 75 -10.70 12.48 -14.25
CA ARG A 75 -11.35 11.18 -14.35
C ARG A 75 -10.51 10.17 -15.14
N SER A 76 -9.96 10.58 -16.28
CA SER A 76 -9.14 9.68 -17.13
C SER A 76 -7.86 9.24 -16.41
N GLU A 77 -7.30 10.12 -15.56
CA GLU A 77 -6.13 9.81 -14.73
C GLU A 77 -6.48 8.80 -13.64
N LEU A 78 -7.59 9.00 -12.93
CA LEU A 78 -8.10 8.05 -11.93
C LEU A 78 -8.45 6.69 -12.54
N GLU A 79 -9.07 6.67 -13.73
CA GLU A 79 -9.36 5.43 -14.46
C GLU A 79 -8.07 4.68 -14.82
N SER A 80 -7.02 5.39 -15.24
CA SER A 80 -5.72 4.80 -15.53
C SER A 80 -5.06 4.22 -14.28
N ILE A 81 -5.13 4.92 -13.14
CA ILE A 81 -4.53 4.48 -11.87
C ILE A 81 -5.29 3.28 -11.29
N ALA A 82 -6.62 3.31 -11.34
CA ALA A 82 -7.47 2.21 -10.89
C ALA A 82 -7.31 0.93 -11.74
N ALA A 83 -6.91 1.08 -13.00
CA ALA A 83 -6.63 -0.05 -13.90
C ALA A 83 -5.25 -0.70 -13.65
N MET A 84 -4.39 -0.11 -12.81
CA MET A 84 -3.11 -0.70 -12.46
C MET A 84 -3.35 -1.86 -11.49
N PRO A 85 -2.90 -3.09 -11.79
CA PRO A 85 -2.97 -4.18 -10.82
C PRO A 85 -2.11 -3.77 -9.61
N GLU A 86 -2.67 -3.85 -8.40
CA GLU A 86 -1.89 -3.64 -7.17
C GLU A 86 -0.69 -4.58 -7.21
N SER A 87 0.50 -4.01 -7.45
CA SER A 87 1.72 -4.77 -7.34
C SER A 87 1.83 -5.16 -5.87
N VAL A 88 1.59 -6.43 -5.59
CA VAL A 88 1.86 -7.06 -4.29
C VAL A 88 3.37 -6.98 -4.06
N VAL A 89 3.87 -5.81 -3.70
CA VAL A 89 5.18 -5.68 -3.07
C VAL A 89 4.95 -6.04 -1.62
N ALA A 90 4.93 -7.35 -1.38
CA ALA A 90 5.16 -7.92 -0.07
C ALA A 90 6.34 -7.18 0.55
N ALA A 91 6.13 -6.63 1.74
CA ALA A 91 7.15 -6.00 2.54
C ALA A 91 8.40 -6.89 2.59
N ALA A 92 9.42 -6.52 1.82
CA ALA A 92 10.75 -7.06 2.02
C ALA A 92 11.18 -6.58 3.42
N PRO A 93 11.51 -7.48 4.36
CA PRO A 93 12.07 -7.01 5.62
C PRO A 93 13.36 -6.27 5.28
N VAL A 94 13.42 -5.00 5.65
CA VAL A 94 14.66 -4.23 5.69
C VAL A 94 15.54 -4.94 6.72
N VAL A 95 16.37 -5.88 6.26
CA VAL A 95 17.53 -6.31 7.03
C VAL A 95 18.50 -5.14 7.04
N GLU A 96 18.40 -4.39 8.13
CA GLU A 96 19.34 -3.36 8.57
C GLU A 96 20.76 -3.96 8.51
N ALA A 97 21.52 -3.60 7.47
CA ALA A 97 22.92 -3.95 7.34
C ALA A 97 23.73 -3.08 8.32
N ALA A 98 23.69 -3.46 9.59
CA ALA A 98 24.55 -2.91 10.62
C ALA A 98 25.90 -3.65 10.62
N ALA A 99 26.90 -2.93 10.12
CA ALA A 99 28.33 -2.97 10.41
C ALA A 99 28.92 -4.16 11.24
N GLY A 100 29.88 -4.84 10.61
CA GLY A 100 31.18 -5.16 11.19
C GLY A 100 31.28 -6.39 12.09
N LEU A 101 32.03 -7.40 11.64
CA LEU A 101 32.93 -8.25 12.45
C LEU A 101 33.73 -9.20 11.53
N GLU A 102 35.02 -8.88 11.36
CA GLU A 102 36.23 -9.73 11.29
C GLU A 102 36.12 -11.18 10.74
N PRO A 103 36.96 -11.60 9.76
CA PRO A 103 37.11 -13.01 9.42
C PRO A 103 38.17 -13.66 10.31
N THR A 104 37.76 -14.26 11.43
CA THR A 104 38.62 -15.12 12.23
C THR A 104 38.52 -16.58 11.81
N ALA A 105 39.69 -17.08 11.38
CA ALA A 105 40.23 -18.42 11.59
C ALA A 105 39.41 -19.63 11.10
N GLY A 106 40.10 -20.44 10.28
CA GLY A 106 39.59 -21.71 9.78
C GLY A 106 39.25 -22.72 10.86
N LEU A 107 38.43 -23.68 10.46
CA LEU A 107 38.44 -25.01 11.05
C LEU A 107 38.25 -26.05 9.94
N ASP A 108 39.27 -26.88 9.89
CA ASP A 108 39.42 -28.17 9.24
C ASP A 108 38.13 -29.02 9.23
N ALA A 109 37.77 -29.56 8.05
CA ALA A 109 36.82 -30.66 7.94
C ALA A 109 37.26 -31.60 6.81
N ALA A 110 38.24 -32.43 7.16
CA ALA A 110 38.52 -33.78 6.69
C ALA A 110 37.57 -34.40 5.65
N ALA A 111 38.14 -34.78 4.50
CA ALA A 111 37.69 -35.91 3.70
C ALA A 111 38.90 -36.80 3.38
N GLY A 112 39.29 -37.61 4.37
CA GLY A 112 40.29 -38.66 4.22
C GLY A 112 39.74 -39.80 3.36
N LEU A 113 40.41 -40.05 2.24
CA LEU A 113 40.34 -41.28 1.46
C LEU A 113 41.34 -42.27 2.06
N GLU A 114 40.87 -43.34 2.71
CA GLU A 114 41.72 -44.49 3.03
C GLU A 114 41.36 -45.68 2.14
N PRO A 115 42.35 -46.32 1.49
CA PRO A 115 42.24 -47.70 1.08
C PRO A 115 43.20 -48.62 1.86
N ALA A 116 42.65 -49.78 2.23
CA ALA A 116 43.28 -51.10 2.21
C ALA A 116 44.40 -51.47 3.23
N ALA A 117 43.98 -52.38 4.11
CA ALA A 117 44.53 -53.74 4.27
C ALA A 117 45.79 -54.00 5.13
N THR A 118 45.61 -55.05 5.96
CA THR A 118 46.59 -56.11 6.31
C THR A 118 47.55 -55.87 7.50
N SER A 119 47.15 -56.50 8.62
CA SER A 119 47.80 -57.68 9.24
C SER A 119 48.92 -57.52 10.28
N ASN A 120 48.75 -58.30 11.36
CA ASN A 120 49.71 -58.94 12.29
C ASN A 120 50.71 -58.04 13.04
N SER A 121 51.07 -58.28 14.29
CA SER A 121 51.03 -59.46 15.16
C SER A 121 51.04 -59.02 16.64
#